data_AF-A6GBU6-F1
#
_entry.id   AF-A6GBU6-F1
#
_cell.length_a   1.000
_cell.length_b   1.000
_cell.length_c   1.000
_cell.angle_alpha   90.00
_cell.angle_beta   90.00
_cell.angle_gamma   90.00
#
_symmetry.space_group_name_H-M   'P 1'
#
loop_
_entity.id
_entity.type
_entity.pdbx_description
1 polymer ?
#
loop_
_entity_poly.entity_id
_entity_poly.type
_entity_poly.pdbx_seq_one_letter_code
_entity_poly.pdbx_strand_id
1 'polypeptide(L)'
;MTETCFVSGHLDLSPEEFAEHYVPAIEAALGEGAGFVTGDARGADAMAQEYLAGRAARVVVFHMFTHPRHNLGDFPTRGGYGSDSERDPALTAASTRDIAWVRPGRERSGTARNLARRDRSARVR
;
A
#
# COMPACT_ATOMS: atom_id res chain seq x y z
N MET A 1 4.29 -18.69 -7.34
CA MET A 1 3.64 -17.87 -6.29
C MET A 1 3.11 -16.62 -6.97
N THR A 2 1.90 -16.17 -6.66
CA THR A 2 1.41 -14.91 -7.23
C THR A 2 2.07 -13.72 -6.52
N GLU A 3 2.52 -12.74 -7.30
CA GLU A 3 3.12 -11.51 -6.78
C GLU A 3 2.14 -10.74 -5.90
N THR A 4 2.65 -10.02 -4.89
CA THR A 4 1.82 -9.15 -4.03
C THR A 4 2.47 -7.76 -3.95
N CYS A 5 1.69 -6.75 -4.32
CA CYS A 5 2.12 -5.35 -4.34
C CYS A 5 1.68 -4.63 -3.06
N PHE A 6 2.59 -3.90 -2.41
CA PHE A 6 2.27 -2.99 -1.33
C PHE A 6 2.03 -1.58 -1.91
N VAL A 7 0.79 -1.11 -1.80
CA VAL A 7 0.43 0.27 -2.16
C VAL A 7 0.58 1.16 -0.93
N SER A 8 1.39 2.22 -1.03
CA SER A 8 1.51 3.23 0.04
C SER A 8 1.86 4.59 -0.53
N GLY A 9 1.52 5.66 0.18
CA GLY A 9 1.74 7.02 -0.32
C GLY A 9 1.43 8.12 0.69
N HIS A 10 1.32 9.35 0.20
CA HIS A 10 1.10 10.53 1.03
C HIS A 10 -0.34 10.61 1.53
N LEU A 11 -0.50 11.16 2.74
CA LEU A 11 -1.82 11.37 3.37
C LEU A 11 -2.63 12.48 2.68
N ASP A 12 -1.95 13.40 2.01
CA ASP A 12 -2.46 14.55 1.27
C ASP A 12 -2.29 14.38 -0.25
N LEU A 13 -2.33 13.13 -0.73
CA LEU A 13 -2.29 12.81 -2.16
C LEU A 13 -3.55 13.35 -2.86
N SER A 14 -3.40 14.02 -4.00
CA SER A 14 -4.53 14.45 -4.82
C SER A 14 -5.02 13.33 -5.75
N PRO A 15 -6.28 13.39 -6.24
CA PRO A 15 -6.76 12.45 -7.25
C PRO A 15 -5.92 12.47 -8.54
N GLU A 16 -5.41 13.63 -8.95
CA GLU A 16 -4.55 13.79 -10.12
C GLU A 16 -3.20 13.10 -9.92
N GLU A 17 -2.56 13.31 -8.76
CA GLU A 17 -1.31 12.62 -8.40
C GLU A 17 -1.52 11.11 -8.31
N PHE A 18 -2.68 10.66 -7.81
CA PHE A 18 -3.04 9.24 -7.78
C PHE A 18 -3.20 8.66 -9.19
N ALA A 19 -3.94 9.36 -10.05
CA ALA A 19 -4.14 8.97 -11.44
C ALA A 19 -2.82 8.92 -12.23
N GLU A 20 -1.91 9.86 -12.00
CA GLU A 20 -0.63 9.91 -12.70
C GLU A 20 0.33 8.82 -12.22
N HIS A 21 0.48 8.64 -10.90
CA HIS A 21 1.56 7.85 -10.34
C HIS A 21 1.17 6.44 -9.88
N TYR A 22 -0.11 6.18 -9.60
CA TYR A 22 -0.56 4.92 -9.01
C TYR A 22 -1.37 4.09 -10.00
N VAL A 23 -2.32 4.70 -10.71
CA VAL A 23 -3.24 3.98 -11.61
C VAL A 23 -2.50 3.13 -12.65
N PRO A 24 -1.49 3.63 -13.40
CA PRO A 24 -0.80 2.80 -14.39
C PRO A 24 -0.12 1.57 -13.78
N ALA A 25 0.47 1.72 -12.59
CA ALA A 25 1.15 0.64 -11.89
C ALA A 25 0.17 -0.39 -11.30
N ILE A 26 -0.97 0.07 -10.78
CA ILE A 26 -2.04 -0.80 -10.28
C ILE A 26 -2.65 -1.60 -11.43
N GLU A 27 -2.96 -0.97 -12.56
CA GLU A 27 -3.53 -1.65 -13.74
C GLU A 27 -2.56 -2.69 -14.32
N ALA A 28 -1.26 -2.38 -14.39
CA ALA A 28 -0.26 -3.36 -14.80
C ALA A 28 -0.24 -4.58 -13.85
N ALA A 29 -0.22 -4.35 -12.53
CA ALA A 29 -0.23 -5.42 -11.54
C ALA A 29 -1.54 -6.25 -11.58
N LEU A 30 -2.68 -5.62 -11.85
CA LEU A 30 -3.95 -6.32 -12.08
C LEU A 30 -3.88 -7.22 -13.32
N GLY A 31 -3.31 -6.73 -14.42
CA GLY A 31 -3.10 -7.50 -15.64
C GLY A 31 -2.18 -8.71 -15.45
N GLU A 32 -1.22 -8.61 -14.52
CA GLU A 32 -0.33 -9.70 -14.10
C GLU A 32 -1.00 -10.68 -13.10
N GLY A 33 -2.22 -10.38 -12.64
CA GLY A 33 -2.96 -11.18 -11.65
C GLY A 33 -2.42 -11.06 -10.22
N ALA A 34 -1.66 -9.99 -9.92
CA ALA A 34 -1.08 -9.76 -8.61
C ALA A 34 -2.13 -9.54 -7.50
N GLY A 35 -1.75 -9.82 -6.27
CA GLY A 35 -2.47 -9.38 -5.07
C GLY A 35 -1.98 -8.02 -4.58
N PHE A 36 -2.73 -7.42 -3.66
CA PHE A 36 -2.43 -6.12 -3.08
C PHE A 36 -2.51 -6.17 -1.55
N VAL A 37 -1.60 -5.46 -0.91
CA VAL A 37 -1.72 -5.06 0.48
C VAL A 37 -1.64 -3.54 0.56
N THR A 38 -2.42 -2.94 1.44
CA THR A 38 -2.42 -1.49 1.66
C THR A 38 -2.70 -1.20 3.12
N GLY A 39 -2.37 0.01 3.55
CA GLY A 39 -2.73 0.48 4.87
C GLY A 39 -4.18 0.97 4.94
N ASP A 40 -4.45 1.66 6.03
CA ASP A 40 -5.75 2.19 6.42
C ASP A 40 -5.61 3.65 6.86
N ALA A 41 -4.92 4.42 6.02
CA ALA A 41 -4.81 5.86 6.17
C ALA A 41 -5.65 6.58 5.11
N ARG A 42 -5.82 7.89 5.29
CA ARG A 42 -6.34 8.76 4.22
C ARG A 42 -5.28 8.93 3.11
N GLY A 43 -5.70 9.49 1.98
CA GLY A 43 -4.81 9.73 0.84
C GLY A 43 -4.60 8.45 0.05
N ALA A 44 -3.34 8.10 -0.22
CA ALA A 44 -3.00 6.98 -1.12
C ALA A 44 -3.66 5.64 -0.73
N ASP A 45 -3.69 5.30 0.56
CA ASP A 45 -4.28 4.04 1.03
C ASP A 45 -5.78 3.98 0.72
N ALA A 46 -6.53 5.02 1.09
CA ALA A 46 -7.96 5.15 0.81
C ALA A 46 -8.25 5.15 -0.70
N MET A 47 -7.50 5.92 -1.49
CA MET A 47 -7.67 5.96 -2.94
C MET A 47 -7.38 4.59 -3.59
N ALA A 48 -6.39 3.85 -3.09
CA ALA A 48 -6.10 2.50 -3.55
C ALA A 48 -7.21 1.52 -3.18
N GLN A 49 -7.73 1.59 -1.95
CA GLN A 49 -8.87 0.76 -1.53
C GLN A 49 -10.10 1.03 -2.41
N GLU A 50 -10.44 2.29 -2.64
CA GLU A 50 -11.57 2.69 -3.49
C GLU A 50 -11.36 2.23 -4.94
N TYR A 51 -10.17 2.43 -5.49
CA TYR A 51 -9.87 2.03 -6.87
C TYR A 51 -9.93 0.52 -7.10
N LEU A 52 -9.55 -0.26 -6.09
CA LEU A 52 -9.57 -1.72 -6.13
C LEU A 52 -10.92 -2.33 -5.72
N ALA A 53 -11.82 -1.54 -5.13
CA ALA A 53 -13.13 -2.01 -4.70
C ALA A 53 -13.95 -2.51 -5.90
N GLY A 54 -14.59 -3.68 -5.74
CA GLY A 54 -15.37 -4.31 -6.80
C GLY A 54 -14.58 -4.89 -7.97
N ARG A 55 -13.25 -4.75 -7.98
CA ARG A 55 -12.38 -5.43 -8.97
C ARG A 55 -12.09 -6.86 -8.51
N ALA A 56 -11.83 -7.76 -9.46
CA ALA A 56 -11.43 -9.14 -9.19
C ALA A 56 -9.97 -9.24 -8.68
N ALA A 57 -9.63 -8.47 -7.66
CA ALA A 57 -8.31 -8.36 -7.08
C ALA A 57 -8.29 -8.95 -5.67
N ARG A 58 -7.20 -9.62 -5.30
CA ARG A 58 -6.98 -10.05 -3.90
C ARG A 58 -6.39 -8.88 -3.14
N VAL A 59 -7.14 -8.27 -2.23
CA VAL A 59 -6.70 -7.13 -1.43
C VAL A 59 -6.76 -7.47 0.06
N VAL A 60 -5.75 -7.08 0.83
CA VAL A 60 -5.76 -7.15 2.30
C VAL A 60 -5.39 -5.79 2.88
N VAL A 61 -6.24 -5.28 3.77
CA VAL A 61 -6.03 -3.98 4.43
C VAL A 61 -5.37 -4.19 5.80
N PHE A 62 -4.22 -3.54 6.02
CA PHE A 62 -3.53 -3.56 7.30
C PHE A 62 -3.91 -2.32 8.11
N HIS A 63 -4.34 -2.50 9.35
CA HIS A 63 -4.77 -1.40 10.20
C HIS A 63 -4.16 -1.49 11.59
N MET A 64 -4.10 -0.35 12.29
CA MET A 64 -3.67 -0.32 13.68
C MET A 64 -4.77 -0.82 14.60
N PHE A 65 -4.39 -1.26 15.81
CA PHE A 65 -5.30 -1.67 16.88
C PHE A 65 -6.27 -2.79 16.46
N THR A 66 -7.49 -2.77 17.00
CA THR A 66 -8.45 -3.88 16.85
C THR A 66 -9.38 -3.74 15.65
N HIS A 67 -9.58 -2.54 15.11
CA HIS A 67 -10.49 -2.28 14.00
C HIS A 67 -9.91 -1.24 13.02
N PRO A 68 -10.21 -1.35 11.72
CA PRO A 68 -9.82 -0.34 10.75
C PRO A 68 -10.62 0.96 10.94
N ARG A 69 -9.97 2.09 10.65
CA ARG A 69 -10.57 3.41 10.45
C ARG A 69 -11.35 3.47 9.14
N HIS A 70 -10.83 2.84 8.09
CA HIS A 70 -11.42 2.75 6.75
C HIS A 70 -11.22 1.34 6.16
N ASN A 71 -12.26 0.83 5.50
CA ASN A 71 -12.19 -0.38 4.68
C ASN A 71 -13.18 -0.24 3.52
N LEU A 72 -12.82 0.57 2.53
CA LEU A 72 -13.77 1.07 1.52
C LEU A 72 -14.28 -0.01 0.55
N GLY A 73 -13.66 -1.20 0.53
CA GLY A 73 -14.08 -2.32 -0.32
C GLY A 73 -14.46 -3.58 0.45
N ASP A 74 -14.74 -3.48 1.75
CA ASP A 74 -15.05 -4.62 2.63
C ASP A 74 -14.00 -5.76 2.53
N PHE A 75 -12.73 -5.36 2.38
CA PHE A 75 -11.64 -6.30 2.18
C PHE A 75 -11.31 -7.07 3.47
N PRO A 76 -10.72 -8.27 3.35
CA PRO A 76 -10.07 -8.93 4.48
C PRO A 76 -9.05 -7.99 5.14
N THR A 77 -8.99 -8.02 6.48
CA THR A 77 -8.11 -7.14 7.26
C THR A 77 -7.05 -7.89 8.05
N ARG A 78 -5.94 -7.20 8.36
CA ARG A 78 -4.92 -7.64 9.31
C ARG A 78 -4.62 -6.50 10.29
N GLY A 79 -5.09 -6.68 11.52
CA GLY A 79 -4.92 -5.72 12.61
C GLY A 79 -3.85 -6.12 13.63
N GLY A 80 -3.90 -5.45 14.78
CA GLY A 80 -3.09 -5.77 15.97
C GLY A 80 -1.82 -4.94 16.12
N TYR A 81 -1.52 -4.03 15.20
CA TYR A 81 -0.32 -3.19 15.26
C TYR A 81 -0.54 -1.96 16.15
N GLY A 82 0.41 -1.67 17.05
CA GLY A 82 0.35 -0.51 17.95
C GLY A 82 0.88 0.78 17.33
N SER A 83 1.65 0.69 16.23
CA SER A 83 2.28 1.84 15.58
C SER A 83 2.50 1.62 14.08
N ASP A 84 2.72 2.71 13.33
CA ASP A 84 3.19 2.63 11.93
C ASP A 84 4.53 1.88 11.84
N SER A 85 5.41 2.04 12.84
CA SER A 85 6.70 1.33 12.89
C SER A 85 6.57 -0.18 13.05
N GLU A 86 5.43 -0.68 13.53
CA GLU A 86 5.11 -2.11 13.57
C GLU A 86 4.35 -2.57 12.33
N ARG A 87 3.35 -1.78 11.89
CA ARG A 87 2.50 -2.11 10.73
C ARG A 87 3.29 -2.11 9.42
N ASP A 88 4.11 -1.08 9.20
CA ASP A 88 4.76 -0.87 7.90
C ASP A 88 5.79 -1.97 7.56
N PRO A 89 6.63 -2.47 8.50
CA PRO A 89 7.43 -3.67 8.25
C PRO A 89 6.59 -4.90 7.94
N ALA A 90 5.43 -5.08 8.58
CA ALA A 90 4.55 -6.21 8.30
C ALA A 90 3.93 -6.13 6.88
N LEU A 91 3.54 -4.93 6.44
CA LEU A 91 3.15 -4.66 5.06
C LEU A 91 4.28 -4.99 4.09
N THR A 92 5.50 -4.54 4.40
CA THR A 92 6.68 -4.86 3.59
C THR A 92 6.94 -6.37 3.52
N ALA A 93 6.82 -7.09 4.64
CA ALA A 93 7.03 -8.53 4.70
C ALA A 93 5.94 -9.33 3.97
N ALA A 94 4.71 -8.81 3.92
CA ALA A 94 3.58 -9.44 3.25
C ALA A 94 3.55 -9.23 1.73
N SER A 95 4.47 -8.43 1.18
CA SER A 95 4.54 -8.11 -0.23
C SER A 95 5.92 -8.34 -0.82
N THR A 96 5.99 -8.40 -2.14
CA THR A 96 7.22 -8.61 -2.92
C THR A 96 7.62 -7.38 -3.72
N ARG A 97 6.69 -6.46 -3.98
CA ARG A 97 6.87 -5.25 -4.77
C ARG A 97 6.17 -4.07 -4.09
N ASP A 98 6.67 -2.85 -4.30
CA ASP A 98 6.02 -1.62 -3.84
C ASP A 98 5.44 -0.85 -5.03
N ILE A 99 4.24 -0.29 -4.84
CA ILE A 99 3.61 0.72 -5.69
C ILE A 99 3.49 1.97 -4.82
N ALA A 100 4.44 2.88 -4.97
CA ALA A 100 4.57 4.04 -4.11
C ALA A 100 5.28 5.19 -4.84
N TRP A 101 4.88 6.42 -4.50
CA TRP A 101 5.50 7.62 -5.05
C TRP A 101 5.88 8.61 -3.95
N VAL A 102 7.12 9.10 -4.01
CA VAL A 102 7.62 10.13 -3.10
C VAL A 102 7.54 11.47 -3.83
N ARG A 103 6.60 12.33 -3.42
CA ARG A 103 6.49 13.70 -3.91
C ARG A 103 7.85 14.41 -3.70
N PRO A 104 8.36 15.15 -4.70
CA PRO A 104 9.60 15.91 -4.55
C PRO A 104 9.58 16.79 -3.29
N GLY A 105 10.65 16.73 -2.49
CA GLY A 105 10.76 17.41 -1.19
C GLY A 105 10.17 16.63 -0.01
N ARG A 106 9.70 15.38 -0.21
CA ARG A 106 9.13 14.51 0.83
C ARG A 106 9.95 13.24 1.07
N GLU A 107 11.26 13.29 0.90
CA GLU A 107 12.20 12.17 0.99
C GLU A 107 12.34 11.60 2.42
N ARG A 108 11.77 12.30 3.42
CA ARG A 108 11.72 11.84 4.83
C ARG A 108 10.33 11.30 5.24
N SER A 109 9.41 11.16 4.29
CA SER A 109 8.04 10.66 4.49
C SER A 109 8.00 9.18 4.91
N GLY A 110 6.84 8.72 5.40
CA GLY A 110 6.57 7.29 5.64
C GLY A 110 6.76 6.46 4.37
N THR A 111 6.26 6.94 3.23
CA THR A 111 6.42 6.33 1.91
C THR A 111 7.89 6.10 1.55
N ALA A 112 8.74 7.12 1.74
CA ALA A 112 10.18 7.00 1.49
C ALA A 112 10.84 5.95 2.40
N ARG A 113 10.39 5.84 3.66
CA ARG A 113 10.86 4.79 4.58
C ARG A 113 10.44 3.39 4.15
N ASN A 114 9.25 3.23 3.58
CA ASN A 114 8.76 1.95 3.05
C ASN A 114 9.62 1.47 1.87
N LEU A 115 9.86 2.35 0.89
CA LEU A 115 10.75 2.06 -0.23
C LEU A 115 12.16 1.69 0.24
N ALA A 116 12.74 2.48 1.14
CA ALA A 116 14.05 2.17 1.70
C ALA A 116 14.09 0.84 2.47
N ARG A 117 12.96 0.42 3.08
CA ARG A 117 12.84 -0.88 3.75
C ARG A 117 12.87 -2.03 2.74
N ARG A 118 12.17 -1.89 1.61
CA ARG A 118 12.20 -2.86 0.50
C ARG A 118 13.61 -3.06 -0.04
N ASP A 119 14.29 -1.96 -0.34
CA ASP A 119 15.64 -2.00 -0.92
C ASP A 119 16.62 -2.72 0.00
N ARG A 120 16.54 -2.48 1.31
CA ARG A 120 17.34 -3.21 2.29
C ARG A 120 17.01 -4.70 2.31
N SER A 121 15.73 -5.06 2.31
CA SER A 121 15.29 -6.46 2.30
C SER A 121 15.69 -7.22 1.03
N ALA A 122 15.73 -6.53 -0.12
CA ALA A 122 16.15 -7.11 -1.39
C ALA A 122 17.65 -7.42 -1.43
N ARG A 123 18.48 -6.64 -0.73
CA ARG A 123 19.95 -6.82 -0.68
C ARG A 123 20.41 -7.96 0.24
N VAL A 124 19.54 -8.46 1.12
CA VAL A 124 19.85 -9.51 2.10
C VAL A 124 19.40 -10.90 1.59
N ARG A 125 18.73 -10.96 0.44
CA ARG A 125 18.32 -12.19 -0.25
C ARG A 125 19.34 -12.57 -1.32
#